data_AF-A0A840UPT0-F1
#
_entry.id   AF-A0A840UPT0-F1
#
_cell.length_a   1.000
_cell.length_b   1.000
_cell.length_c   1.000
_cell.angle_alpha   90.00
_cell.angle_beta   90.00
_cell.angle_gamma   90.00
#
_symmetry.space_group_name_H-M   'P 1'
#
loop_
_entity.id
_entity.type
_entity.pdbx_description
1 polymer ?
#
loop_
_entity_poly.entity_id
_entity_poly.type
_entity_poly.pdbx_seq_one_letter_code
_entity_poly.pdbx_strand_id
1 'polypeptide(L)'
;MKTTRTGNDDKIVRLTDIPNIGPAMARDLNLLGIKQPEQLRGRDPYLLYGDLCRITGKHQDPCVLDVFIAAVRFLAGEPARPWYHYTAERKATLRRKKAADGSR
;
A
#
# COMPACT_ATOMS: atom_id res chain seq x y z
N MET A 1 11.14 26.50 -12.14
CA MET A 1 11.55 25.10 -11.84
C MET A 1 10.63 24.17 -12.60
N LYS A 2 11.17 23.34 -13.49
CA LYS A 2 10.39 22.42 -14.33
C LYS A 2 10.31 21.06 -13.63
N THR A 3 9.13 20.68 -13.16
CA THR A 3 8.89 19.36 -12.56
C THR A 3 8.94 18.32 -13.68
N THR A 4 9.97 17.49 -13.67
CA THR A 4 10.14 16.38 -14.61
C THR A 4 9.07 15.32 -14.30
N ARG A 5 7.99 15.27 -15.09
CA ARG A 5 7.09 14.11 -15.12
C ARG A 5 7.84 12.96 -15.78
N THR A 6 8.20 11.94 -15.01
CA THR A 6 8.69 10.67 -15.55
C THR A 6 7.48 9.89 -16.07
N GLY A 7 7.46 9.61 -17.37
CA GLY A 7 6.31 9.03 -18.07
C GLY A 7 5.93 7.64 -17.55
N ASN A 8 4.88 7.60 -16.73
CA ASN A 8 3.96 6.46 -16.54
C ASN A 8 2.66 6.88 -15.80
N ASP A 9 2.64 8.07 -15.19
CA ASP A 9 1.50 8.61 -14.43
C ASP A 9 0.27 8.95 -15.30
N ASP A 10 0.44 9.16 -16.62
CA ASP A 10 -0.61 9.69 -17.51
C ASP A 10 -1.79 8.71 -17.78
N LYS A 11 -1.81 7.52 -17.18
CA LYS A 11 -2.89 6.52 -17.39
C LYS A 11 -3.50 5.91 -16.12
N ILE A 12 -3.10 6.32 -14.92
CA ILE A 12 -3.64 5.76 -13.68
C ILE A 12 -4.87 6.57 -13.25
N VAL A 13 -6.06 6.14 -13.66
CA VAL A 13 -7.31 6.88 -13.38
C VAL A 13 -8.15 6.16 -12.33
N ARG A 14 -8.06 4.84 -12.26
CA ARG A 14 -8.81 3.99 -11.32
C ARG A 14 -7.85 3.26 -10.41
N LEU A 15 -8.33 2.87 -9.23
CA LEU A 15 -7.56 2.06 -8.29
C LEU A 15 -7.06 0.75 -8.92
N THR A 16 -7.85 0.14 -9.79
CA THR A 16 -7.49 -1.11 -10.48
C THR A 16 -6.46 -0.94 -11.59
N ASP A 17 -6.10 0.31 -11.93
CA ASP A 17 -5.01 0.57 -12.87
C ASP A 17 -3.64 0.51 -12.14
N ILE A 18 -3.64 0.54 -10.80
CA ILE A 18 -2.44 0.38 -9.97
C ILE A 18 -2.00 -1.10 -9.99
N PRO A 19 -0.71 -1.40 -10.23
CA PRO A 19 -0.19 -2.76 -10.15
C PRO A 19 -0.52 -3.45 -8.82
N ASN A 20 -0.87 -4.73 -8.89
CA ASN A 20 -1.31 -5.58 -7.76
C ASN A 20 -2.72 -5.26 -7.20
N ILE A 21 -3.43 -4.25 -7.72
CA ILE A 21 -4.78 -3.91 -7.25
C ILE A 21 -5.83 -4.50 -8.19
N GLY A 22 -6.40 -5.63 -7.78
CA GLY A 22 -7.61 -6.18 -8.37
C GLY A 22 -8.89 -5.61 -7.74
N PRO A 23 -10.08 -6.05 -8.21
CA PRO A 23 -11.37 -5.57 -7.69
C PRO A 23 -11.55 -5.75 -6.17
N ALA A 24 -10.99 -6.82 -5.59
CA ALA A 24 -11.04 -7.04 -4.14
C ALA A 24 -10.25 -5.96 -3.38
N MET A 25 -8.99 -5.74 -3.75
CA MET A 25 -8.15 -4.69 -3.16
C MET A 25 -8.72 -3.28 -3.36
N ALA A 26 -9.38 -3.02 -4.50
CA ALA A 26 -10.08 -1.76 -4.72
C ALA A 26 -11.27 -1.58 -3.76
N ARG A 27 -12.00 -2.65 -3.40
CA ARG A 27 -13.06 -2.60 -2.38
C ARG A 27 -12.46 -2.31 -1.00
N ASP A 28 -11.34 -2.93 -0.66
CA ASP A 28 -10.66 -2.67 0.61
C ASP A 28 -10.18 -1.22 0.73
N LEU A 29 -9.62 -0.65 -0.35
CA LEU A 29 -9.27 0.76 -0.40
C LEU A 29 -10.51 1.67 -0.28
N ASN A 30 -11.62 1.30 -0.91
CA ASN A 30 -12.88 2.05 -0.75
C ASN A 30 -13.39 2.01 0.70
N LEU A 31 -13.24 0.90 1.43
CA LEU A 31 -13.57 0.82 2.86
C LEU A 31 -12.69 1.75 3.70
N LEU A 32 -11.45 1.98 3.28
CA LEU A 32 -10.52 2.95 3.87
C LEU A 32 -10.81 4.41 3.44
N GLY A 33 -11.87 4.65 2.66
CA GLY A 33 -12.22 5.97 2.14
C GLY A 33 -11.36 6.44 0.96
N ILE A 34 -10.52 5.55 0.39
CA ILE A 34 -9.66 5.81 -0.76
C ILE A 34 -10.41 5.38 -2.02
N LYS A 35 -10.87 6.34 -2.81
CA LYS A 35 -11.65 6.14 -4.04
C LYS A 35 -10.86 6.40 -5.31
N GLN A 36 -9.76 7.14 -5.22
CA GLN A 36 -8.92 7.54 -6.35
C GLN A 36 -7.43 7.27 -6.06
N PRO A 37 -6.63 6.91 -7.09
CA PRO A 37 -5.21 6.61 -6.93
C PRO A 37 -4.41 7.68 -6.17
N GLU A 38 -4.67 8.95 -6.42
CA GLU A 38 -3.95 10.09 -5.83
C GLU A 38 -4.09 10.12 -4.30
N GLN A 39 -5.21 9.63 -3.76
CA GLN A 39 -5.47 9.62 -2.31
C GLN A 39 -4.63 8.58 -1.57
N LEU A 40 -4.05 7.61 -2.31
CA LEU A 40 -3.15 6.60 -1.78
C LEU A 40 -1.68 7.09 -1.76
N ARG A 41 -1.33 8.10 -2.57
CA ARG A 41 0.03 8.64 -2.65
C ARG A 41 0.47 9.21 -1.30
N GLY A 42 1.64 8.80 -0.82
CA GLY A 42 2.22 9.27 0.45
C GLY A 42 1.58 8.69 1.72
N ARG A 43 0.60 7.78 1.62
CA ARG A 43 0.04 7.08 2.78
C ARG A 43 1.06 6.08 3.35
N ASP A 44 1.00 5.84 4.66
CA ASP A 44 1.75 4.76 5.30
C ASP A 44 1.00 3.42 5.09
N PRO A 45 1.57 2.45 4.34
CA PRO A 45 0.92 1.17 4.10
C PRO A 45 0.67 0.34 5.36
N TYR A 46 1.48 0.52 6.42
CA TYR A 46 1.29 -0.17 7.70
C TYR A 46 0.09 0.38 8.48
N LEU A 47 -0.17 1.69 8.40
CA LEU A 47 -1.37 2.29 8.99
C LEU A 47 -2.62 1.87 8.22
N LEU A 48 -2.57 1.88 6.88
CA LEU A 48 -3.68 1.40 6.04
C LEU A 48 -4.09 -0.03 6.36
N TYR A 49 -3.11 -0.92 6.54
CA TYR A 49 -3.38 -2.31 6.93
C TYR A 49 -4.02 -2.40 8.33
N GLY A 50 -3.50 -1.65 9.29
CA GLY A 50 -4.08 -1.61 10.64
C GLY A 50 -5.51 -1.10 10.63
N ASP A 51 -5.78 -0.03 9.88
CA ASP A 51 -7.13 0.53 9.72
C ASP A 51 -8.08 -0.44 9.02
N LEU A 52 -7.61 -1.17 8.00
CA LEU A 52 -8.43 -2.17 7.32
C LEU A 52 -8.80 -3.31 8.28
N CYS A 53 -7.83 -3.81 9.05
CA CYS A 53 -8.10 -4.84 10.06
C CYS A 53 -9.14 -4.36 11.08
N ARG A 54 -9.00 -3.12 11.55
CA ARG A 54 -9.93 -2.50 12.50
C ARG A 54 -11.34 -2.34 11.92
N ILE A 55 -11.48 -1.80 10.70
CA ILE A 55 -12.77 -1.55 10.05
C ILE A 55 -13.51 -2.86 9.75
N THR A 56 -12.77 -3.88 9.30
CA THR A 56 -13.34 -5.19 8.96
C THR A 56 -13.56 -6.11 10.17
N GLY A 57 -13.01 -5.76 11.34
CA GLY A 57 -13.00 -6.63 12.52
C GLY A 57 -12.22 -7.93 12.34
N LYS A 58 -11.35 -8.01 11.31
CA LYS A 58 -10.62 -9.23 10.94
C LYS A 58 -9.14 -8.95 10.82
N HIS A 59 -8.33 -9.91 11.26
CA HIS A 59 -6.92 -9.90 10.89
C HIS A 59 -6.80 -10.33 9.43
N GLN A 60 -6.43 -9.39 8.57
CA GLN A 60 -6.26 -9.63 7.15
C GLN A 60 -5.05 -10.52 6.88
N ASP A 61 -5.00 -11.15 5.70
CA ASP A 61 -3.80 -11.90 5.32
C ASP A 61 -2.61 -10.94 5.16
N PRO A 62 -1.40 -11.34 5.59
CA PRO A 62 -0.23 -10.45 5.54
C PRO A 62 0.17 -10.03 4.12
N CYS A 63 -0.25 -10.76 3.08
CA CYS A 63 -0.03 -10.37 1.69
C CYS A 63 -0.78 -9.07 1.32
N VAL A 64 -1.87 -8.73 2.01
CA VAL A 64 -2.59 -7.46 1.83
C VAL A 64 -1.68 -6.27 2.17
N LEU A 65 -0.91 -6.37 3.24
CA LEU A 65 0.08 -5.35 3.60
C LEU A 65 1.18 -5.25 2.53
N ASP A 66 1.64 -6.38 2.00
CA ASP A 66 2.64 -6.38 0.91
C ASP A 66 2.09 -5.70 -0.36
N VAL A 67 0.80 -5.88 -0.67
CA VAL A 67 0.11 -5.15 -1.76
C VAL A 67 0.05 -3.65 -1.48
N PHE A 68 -0.30 -3.23 -0.26
CA PHE A 68 -0.30 -1.80 0.11
C PHE A 68 1.09 -1.17 -0.01
N ILE A 69 2.14 -1.85 0.44
CA ILE A 69 3.52 -1.38 0.26
C ILE A 69 3.81 -1.19 -1.24
N ALA A 70 3.54 -2.21 -2.06
CA ALA A 70 3.78 -2.14 -3.50
C ALA A 70 3.02 -1.00 -4.19
N ALA A 71 1.74 -0.80 -3.84
CA ALA A 71 0.89 0.22 -4.43
C ALA A 71 1.34 1.65 -4.07
N VAL A 72 1.67 1.89 -2.79
CA VAL A 72 2.18 3.19 -2.32
C VAL A 72 3.53 3.51 -2.98
N ARG A 73 4.43 2.53 -3.06
CA ARG A 73 5.77 2.67 -3.67
C ARG A 73 5.69 2.99 -5.16
N PHE A 74 4.83 2.28 -5.88
CA PHE A 74 4.56 2.55 -7.29
C PHE A 74 4.06 3.99 -7.50
N LEU A 75 3.07 4.43 -6.72
CA LEU A 75 2.58 5.81 -6.77
C LEU A 75 3.59 6.85 -6.26
N ALA A 76 4.66 6.44 -5.57
CA ALA A 76 5.77 7.31 -5.21
C ALA A 76 6.82 7.44 -6.34
N GLY A 77 6.64 6.74 -7.47
CA GLY A 77 7.54 6.76 -8.61
C GLY A 77 8.51 5.58 -8.69
N GLU A 78 8.37 4.59 -7.80
CA GLU A 78 9.16 3.36 -7.92
C GLU A 78 8.61 2.46 -9.06
N PRO A 79 9.45 1.61 -9.69
CA PRO A 79 8.98 0.69 -10.72
C PRO A 79 7.87 -0.23 -10.21
N ALA A 80 6.96 -0.62 -11.11
CA ALA A 80 5.97 -1.66 -10.80
C ALA A 80 6.69 -2.97 -10.44
N ARG A 81 6.39 -3.51 -9.25
CA ARG A 81 6.94 -4.77 -8.74
C ARG A 81 5.80 -5.67 -8.27
N PRO A 82 5.94 -7.01 -8.38
CA PRO A 82 4.98 -7.92 -7.77
C PRO A 82 4.97 -7.71 -6.25
N TRP A 83 3.80 -7.78 -5.62
CA TRP A 83 3.64 -7.51 -4.18
C TRP A 83 4.61 -8.31 -3.30
N TYR A 84 4.90 -9.58 -3.65
CA TYR A 84 5.75 -10.45 -2.85
C TYR A 84 7.20 -9.97 -2.76
N HIS A 85 7.63 -9.05 -3.65
CA HIS A 85 8.91 -8.37 -3.58
C HIS A 85 9.14 -7.71 -2.21
N TYR A 86 8.08 -7.17 -1.59
CA TYR A 86 8.15 -6.42 -0.32
C TYR A 86 7.99 -7.31 0.92
N THR A 87 7.83 -8.62 0.77
CA THR A 87 7.67 -9.56 1.90
C THR A 87 8.80 -9.47 2.91
N ALA A 88 10.05 -9.38 2.43
CA ALA A 88 11.23 -9.29 3.30
C ALA A 88 11.25 -7.97 4.07
N GLU A 89 10.92 -6.86 3.41
CA GLU A 89 10.79 -5.53 4.03
C GLU A 89 9.74 -5.56 5.14
N ARG A 90 8.52 -6.04 4.85
CA ARG A 90 7.45 -6.16 5.84
C ARG A 90 7.89 -6.95 7.06
N LYS A 91 8.46 -8.15 6.87
CA LYS A 91 8.92 -9.00 7.98
C LYS A 91 9.97 -8.28 8.84
N ALA A 92 10.93 -7.61 8.22
CA ALA A 92 11.96 -6.86 8.93
C ALA A 92 11.38 -5.68 9.71
N THR A 93 10.48 -4.89 9.10
CA THR A 93 9.83 -3.74 9.74
C THR A 93 8.98 -4.16 10.93
N LEU A 94 8.15 -5.19 10.80
CA LEU A 94 7.29 -5.66 11.90
C LEU A 94 8.11 -6.25 13.05
N ARG A 95 9.22 -6.95 12.77
CA ARG A 95 10.15 -7.41 13.79
C ARG A 95 10.75 -6.25 14.57
N ARG A 96 11.18 -5.18 13.88
CA ARG A 96 11.72 -3.97 14.52
C ARG A 96 10.67 -3.26 15.38
N LYS A 97 9.44 -3.10 14.89
CA LYS A 97 8.34 -2.49 15.66
C LYS A 97 8.05 -3.29 16.93
N LYS A 98 7.94 -4.62 16.84
CA LYS A 98 7.73 -5.49 18.02
C LYS A 98 8.85 -5.36 19.07
N ALA A 99 10.11 -5.26 18.64
CA ALA A 99 11.23 -5.07 19.57
C ALA A 99 11.18 -3.71 20.27
N ALA A 100 10.76 -2.65 19.56
CA ALA A 100 10.59 -1.32 20.13
C ALA A 100 9.43 -1.26 21.15
N ASP A 101 8.32 -1.94 20.85
CA ASP A 101 7.12 -1.94 21.71
C ASP A 101 7.32 -2.80 22.97
N GLY A 102 8.03 -3.92 22.87
CA GLY A 102 8.31 -4.82 24.01
C GLY A 102 9.46 -4.38 24.93
N SER A 103 10.06 -3.22 24.66
CA SER A 103 11.08 -2.60 25.51
C SER A 103 10.49 -1.55 26.46
N ARG A 104 9.15 -1.49 26.57
CA ARG A 104 8.37 -0.65 27.49
C ARG A 104 7.64 -1.53 28.48
#